data_AF-A0A418QGT3-F1
#
_entry.id   AF-A0A418QGT3-F1
#
_cell.length_a   1.000
_cell.length_b   1.000
_cell.length_c   1.000
_cell.angle_alpha   90.00
_cell.angle_beta   90.00
_cell.angle_gamma   90.00
#
_symmetry.space_group_name_H-M   'P 1'
#
loop_
_entity.id
_entity.type
_entity.pdbx_description
1 polymer ?
#
loop_
_entity_poly.entity_id
_entity_poly.type
_entity_poly.pdbx_seq_one_letter_code
_entity_poly.pdbx_strand_id
1 'polypeptide(L)'
;MVTAGKMELPHRSRVDNRVPSQRMVDAGYRPVPPSRVQWVFGESLAAGTDLSSPAEVIAVWKGSAGHCAALFENIGNGAVARVDGAAGTFWVLDIAGWENE
;
A
#
# COMPACT_ATOMS: atom_id res chain seq x y z
N MET A 1 -0.73 11.69 -30.34
CA MET A 1 0.05 12.05 -29.15
C MET A 1 -0.88 11.87 -27.96
N VAL A 2 -0.85 10.72 -27.29
CA VAL A 2 -1.67 10.52 -26.09
C VAL A 2 -0.88 11.14 -24.95
N THR A 3 -1.34 12.29 -24.46
CA THR A 3 -0.86 12.83 -23.19
C THR A 3 -1.13 11.74 -22.16
N ALA A 4 -0.08 11.12 -21.62
CA ALA A 4 -0.22 10.19 -20.50
C ALA A 4 -0.79 11.00 -19.34
N GLY A 5 -2.13 10.98 -19.19
CA GLY A 5 -2.78 11.55 -18.02
C GLY A 5 -2.17 10.88 -16.81
N LYS A 6 -1.65 11.66 -15.86
CA LYS A 6 -1.18 11.12 -14.58
C LYS A 6 -2.33 10.33 -13.98
N MET A 7 -2.15 9.01 -13.89
CA MET A 7 -3.10 8.16 -13.20
C MET A 7 -3.00 8.49 -11.71
N GLU A 8 -4.06 9.06 -11.14
CA GLU A 8 -4.14 9.27 -9.71
C GLU A 8 -4.49 7.95 -9.02
N LEU A 9 -3.68 7.56 -8.04
CA LEU A 9 -3.92 6.43 -7.16
C LEU A 9 -4.22 6.96 -5.76
N PRO A 10 -5.48 7.32 -5.46
CA PRO A 10 -5.82 7.82 -4.13
C PRO A 10 -5.85 6.68 -3.10
N HIS A 11 -5.25 6.90 -1.95
CA HIS A 11 -5.34 5.97 -0.81
C HIS A 11 -6.78 5.84 -0.27
N ARG A 12 -7.58 6.90 -0.40
CA ARG A 12 -9.02 6.83 -0.12
C ARG A 12 -9.75 6.22 -1.30
N SER A 13 -10.55 5.21 -1.02
CA SER A 13 -11.42 4.61 -2.02
C SER A 13 -12.38 5.66 -2.58
N ARG A 14 -12.49 5.74 -3.91
CA ARG A 14 -13.45 6.64 -4.57
C ARG A 14 -14.90 6.14 -4.48
N VAL A 15 -15.10 4.87 -4.12
CA VAL A 15 -16.43 4.25 -4.05
C VAL A 15 -17.14 4.61 -2.75
N ASP A 16 -16.41 4.58 -1.64
CA ASP A 16 -16.96 4.65 -0.29
C ASP A 16 -16.15 5.55 0.67
N ASN A 17 -15.13 6.25 0.15
CA ASN A 17 -14.28 7.20 0.88
C ASN A 17 -13.48 6.60 2.07
N ARG A 18 -13.46 5.28 2.21
CA ARG A 18 -12.73 4.59 3.29
C ARG A 18 -11.22 4.73 3.10
N VAL A 19 -10.50 4.97 4.20
CA VAL A 19 -9.03 4.87 4.24
C VAL A 19 -8.60 3.40 4.25
N PRO A 20 -7.34 3.09 3.89
CA PRO A 20 -6.93 1.70 3.73
C PRO A 20 -7.02 0.88 5.04
N SER A 21 -6.69 1.47 6.18
CA SER A 21 -6.84 0.81 7.49
C SER A 21 -8.28 0.37 7.78
N GLN A 22 -9.28 1.16 7.40
CA GLN A 22 -10.70 0.78 7.51
C GLN A 22 -11.01 -0.41 6.60
N ARG A 23 -10.49 -0.41 5.36
CA ARG A 23 -10.70 -1.52 4.42
C ARG A 23 -10.13 -2.84 4.94
N MET A 24 -8.94 -2.81 5.54
CA MET A 24 -8.35 -4.02 6.14
C MET A 24 -9.19 -4.56 7.29
N VAL A 25 -9.61 -3.69 8.22
CA VAL A 25 -10.44 -4.09 9.36
C VAL A 25 -11.76 -4.69 8.89
N ASP A 26 -12.42 -4.07 7.92
CA ASP A 26 -13.68 -4.55 7.35
C ASP A 26 -13.52 -5.88 6.58
N ALA A 27 -12.34 -6.11 5.98
CA ALA A 27 -11.98 -7.39 5.36
C ALA A 27 -11.68 -8.51 6.39
N GLY A 28 -11.73 -8.20 7.69
CA GLY A 28 -11.53 -9.16 8.77
C GLY A 28 -10.13 -9.17 9.35
N TYR A 29 -9.24 -8.25 8.96
CA TYR A 29 -7.96 -8.08 9.64
C TYR A 29 -8.18 -7.57 11.06
N ARG A 30 -7.91 -8.43 12.05
CA ARG A 30 -8.13 -8.15 13.48
C ARG A 30 -6.83 -8.29 14.26
N PRO A 31 -5.87 -7.37 14.09
CA PRO A 31 -4.67 -7.41 14.90
C PRO A 31 -5.05 -7.09 16.35
N VAL A 32 -4.57 -7.88 17.29
CA VAL A 32 -4.74 -7.62 18.73
C VAL A 32 -3.49 -6.88 19.19
N PRO A 33 -3.56 -5.57 19.45
CA PRO A 33 -2.39 -4.83 19.89
C PRO A 33 -1.99 -5.25 21.31
N PRO A 34 -0.69 -5.26 21.62
CA PRO A 34 -0.22 -5.15 22.99
C PRO A 34 -0.83 -3.93 23.70
N SER A 35 -0.92 -3.94 25.03
CA SER A 35 -1.40 -2.76 25.77
C SER A 35 -0.39 -1.61 25.66
N ARG A 36 -0.87 -0.38 25.46
CA ARG A 36 -0.06 0.87 25.45
C ARG A 36 0.95 1.00 24.31
N VAL A 37 0.60 0.52 23.11
CA VAL A 37 1.41 0.73 21.90
C VAL A 37 0.65 1.53 20.86
N GLN A 38 1.38 2.34 20.08
CA GLN A 38 0.80 3.10 18.98
C GLN A 38 0.57 2.17 17.78
N TRP A 39 -0.62 2.26 17.19
CA TRP A 39 -0.92 1.59 15.93
C TRP A 39 -0.27 2.33 14.77
N VAL A 40 0.35 1.56 13.88
CA VAL A 40 0.94 2.08 12.65
C VAL A 40 0.35 1.35 11.46
N PHE A 41 -0.02 2.13 10.46
CA PHE A 41 -0.58 1.67 9.20
C PHE A 41 0.06 2.43 8.04
N GLY A 42 0.40 1.71 6.96
CA GLY A 42 0.95 2.29 5.74
C GLY A 42 0.41 1.57 4.50
N GLU A 43 0.17 2.35 3.44
CA GLU A 43 -0.20 1.83 2.12
C GLU A 43 0.76 2.44 1.08
N SER A 44 1.29 1.62 0.17
CA SER A 44 1.99 2.07 -1.03
C SER A 44 1.28 1.56 -2.27
N LEU A 45 1.02 2.45 -3.22
CA LEU A 45 0.34 2.14 -4.47
C LEU A 45 1.29 2.35 -5.64
N ALA A 46 1.22 1.49 -6.64
CA ALA A 46 1.90 1.69 -7.92
C ALA A 46 1.05 1.16 -9.06
N ALA A 47 1.12 1.82 -10.21
CA ALA A 47 0.49 1.37 -11.44
C ALA A 47 1.39 1.73 -12.62
N GLY A 48 1.46 0.84 -13.59
CA GLY A 48 2.29 1.04 -14.77
C GLY A 48 2.31 -0.19 -15.65
N THR A 49 2.43 0.02 -16.96
CA THR A 49 2.57 -1.07 -17.94
C THR A 49 3.95 -1.71 -17.91
N ASP A 50 4.92 -1.04 -17.30
CA ASP A 50 6.32 -1.44 -17.11
C ASP A 50 6.61 -2.03 -15.71
N LEU A 51 5.61 -2.07 -14.82
CA LEU A 51 5.73 -2.67 -13.49
C LEU A 51 5.24 -4.13 -13.50
N SER A 52 6.05 -4.99 -14.11
CA SER A 52 5.67 -6.38 -14.41
C SER A 52 6.08 -7.38 -13.33
N SER A 53 6.98 -7.01 -12.43
CA SER A 53 7.55 -7.88 -11.40
C SER A 53 7.61 -7.23 -10.02
N PRO A 54 7.65 -8.04 -8.93
CA PRO A 54 7.86 -7.52 -7.58
C PRO A 54 9.15 -6.71 -7.43
N ALA A 55 10.23 -7.10 -8.11
CA ALA A 55 11.52 -6.41 -8.01
C ALA A 55 11.45 -4.99 -8.59
N GLU A 56 10.76 -4.82 -9.72
CA GLU A 56 10.58 -3.51 -10.38
C GLU A 56 9.76 -2.57 -9.49
N VAL A 57 8.62 -3.03 -8.95
CA VAL A 57 7.79 -2.18 -8.08
C VAL A 57 8.50 -1.82 -6.77
N ILE A 58 9.26 -2.75 -6.18
CA ILE A 58 10.08 -2.46 -5.00
C ILE A 58 11.15 -1.41 -5.31
N ALA A 59 11.80 -1.48 -6.48
CA ALA A 59 12.79 -0.48 -6.89
C ALA A 59 12.16 0.92 -7.03
N VAL A 60 10.95 1.00 -7.60
CA VAL A 60 10.20 2.26 -7.70
C VAL A 60 9.81 2.79 -6.31
N TRP A 61 9.29 1.95 -5.42
CA TRP A 61 8.94 2.35 -4.06
C TRP A 61 10.15 2.84 -3.26
N LYS A 62 11.32 2.21 -3.41
CA LYS A 62 12.57 2.69 -2.78
C LYS A 62 12.96 4.11 -3.21
N GLY A 63 12.55 4.55 -4.40
CA GLY A 63 12.80 5.90 -4.90
C GLY A 63 11.92 7.00 -4.28
N SER A 64 10.91 6.65 -3.48
CA SER A 64 10.00 7.59 -2.82
C SER A 64 10.12 7.46 -1.30
N ALA A 65 10.36 8.56 -0.58
CA ALA A 65 10.59 8.53 0.87
C ALA A 65 9.46 7.82 1.64
N GLY A 66 8.19 8.14 1.34
CA GLY A 66 7.05 7.53 2.02
C GLY A 66 6.86 6.04 1.71
N HIS A 67 7.04 5.64 0.45
CA HIS A 67 6.95 4.23 0.07
C HIS A 67 8.15 3.43 0.61
N CYS A 68 9.34 4.03 0.62
CA CYS A 68 10.56 3.41 1.15
C CYS A 68 10.46 3.21 2.67
N ALA A 69 9.91 4.18 3.41
CA ALA A 69 9.62 4.02 4.83
C ALA A 69 8.74 2.79 5.08
N ALA A 70 7.64 2.64 4.32
CA ALA A 70 6.75 1.48 4.46
C ALA A 70 7.45 0.13 4.13
N LEU A 71 8.40 0.10 3.21
CA LEU A 71 9.16 -1.12 2.90
C LEU A 71 10.08 -1.58 4.02
N PHE A 72 10.56 -0.66 4.84
CA PHE A 72 11.55 -0.93 5.89
C PHE A 72 11.02 -0.72 7.30
N GLU A 73 9.72 -0.45 7.43
CA GLU A 73 9.08 -0.28 8.72
C GLU A 73 9.19 -1.56 9.53
N ASN A 74 9.46 -1.43 10.83
CA ASN A 74 9.65 -2.57 11.72
C ASN A 74 8.32 -3.14 12.21
N ILE A 75 7.45 -3.49 11.27
CA ILE A 75 6.09 -3.97 11.50
C ILE A 75 5.96 -5.43 11.07
N GLY A 76 5.38 -6.25 11.95
CA GLY A 76 5.30 -7.69 11.77
C GLY A 76 4.24 -8.19 10.77
N ASN A 77 3.30 -7.34 10.33
CA ASN A 77 2.27 -7.75 9.38
C ASN A 77 2.31 -6.87 8.12
N GLY A 78 2.51 -7.50 6.97
CA GLY A 78 2.46 -6.86 5.68
C GLY A 78 1.94 -7.80 4.60
N ALA A 79 1.25 -7.25 3.61
CA ALA A 79 0.78 -7.96 2.44
C ALA A 79 1.04 -7.14 1.18
N VAL A 80 1.41 -7.83 0.10
CA VAL A 80 1.51 -7.23 -1.23
C VAL A 80 0.57 -7.96 -2.17
N ALA A 81 -0.24 -7.21 -2.89
CA ALA A 81 -1.15 -7.74 -3.90
C ALA A 81 -0.85 -7.11 -5.27
N ARG A 82 -1.04 -7.92 -6.31
CA ARG A 82 -1.02 -7.50 -7.70
C ARG A 82 -2.39 -7.72 -8.31
N VAL A 83 -2.86 -6.74 -9.09
CA VAL A 83 -4.07 -6.84 -9.89
C VAL A 83 -3.75 -6.44 -11.32
N ASP A 84 -3.97 -7.33 -12.27
CA ASP A 84 -3.91 -7.02 -13.69
C ASP A 84 -5.32 -6.63 -14.17
N GLY A 85 -5.43 -5.48 -14.83
CA GLY A 85 -6.70 -4.99 -15.38
C GLY A 85 -6.52 -4.42 -16.78
N ALA A 86 -7.64 -4.08 -17.42
CA ALA A 86 -7.63 -3.47 -18.76
C ALA A 86 -6.83 -2.16 -18.85
N ALA A 87 -6.67 -1.47 -17.72
CA ALA A 87 -5.92 -0.22 -17.60
C ALA A 87 -4.42 -0.42 -17.22
N GLY A 88 -3.96 -1.66 -17.03
CA GLY A 88 -2.58 -1.99 -16.67
C GLY A 88 -2.46 -2.83 -15.40
N THR A 89 -1.21 -2.97 -14.93
CA THR A 89 -0.87 -3.66 -13.69
C THR A 89 -0.92 -2.69 -12.51
N PHE A 90 -1.55 -3.11 -11.42
CA PHE A 90 -1.65 -2.38 -10.16
C PHE A 90 -1.01 -3.19 -9.04
N TRP A 91 -0.29 -2.50 -8.16
CA TRP A 91 0.36 -3.07 -6.99
C TRP A 91 -0.06 -2.30 -5.74
N VAL A 92 -0.35 -3.05 -4.67
CA VAL A 92 -0.67 -2.52 -3.35
C VAL A 92 0.24 -3.21 -2.35
N LEU A 93 0.95 -2.42 -1.54
CA LEU A 93 1.58 -2.87 -0.29
C LEU A 93 0.77 -2.28 0.86
N ASP A 94 0.26 -3.14 1.73
CA ASP A 94 -0.36 -2.76 3.00
C ASP A 94 0.51 -3.29 4.15
N ILE A 95 0.88 -2.42 5.08
CA ILE A 95 1.57 -2.78 6.32
C ILE A 95 0.74 -2.33 7.52
N ALA A 96 0.72 -3.14 8.58
CA ALA A 96 -0.01 -2.81 9.79
C ALA A 96 0.60 -3.47 11.03
N GLY A 97 0.85 -2.67 12.07
CA GLY A 97 1.44 -3.17 13.30
C GLY A 97 1.48 -2.13 14.39
N TRP A 98 2.53 -2.19 15.20
CA TRP A 98 2.70 -1.35 16.36
C TRP A 98 4.17 -0.99 16.56
N GLU A 99 4.41 0.26 16.93
CA GLU A 99 5.71 0.73 17.41
C GLU A 99 5.70 0.68 18.95
N ASN A 100 6.81 0.22 19.53
CA ASN A 100 7.05 0.39 20.95
C ASN A 100 7.50 1.83 21.18
N GLU A 101 6.91 2.52 22.18
CA GLU A 101 7.41 3.82 22.67
C GLU A 101 8.86 3.73 23.18
#